data_AF-A0A453BZB0-F1
#
_entry.id   AF-A0A453BZB0-F1
#
_cell.length_a   1.000
_cell.length_b   1.000
_cell.length_c   1.000
_cell.angle_alpha   90.00
_cell.angle_beta   90.00
_cell.angle_gamma   90.00
#
_symmetry.space_group_name_H-M   'P 1'
#
loop_
_entity.id
_entity.type
_entity.pdbx_description
1 polymer ?
#
loop_
_entity_poly.entity_id
_entity_poly.type
_entity_poly.pdbx_seq_one_letter_code
_entity_poly.pdbx_strand_id
1 'polypeptide(L)' 'MELYRLSAVVEHYGVCGGGHYAAYRRVASTPDANDQVGPRRKHWVYVSDDHVSQVSEDDVLGAEATLLFYERL' A
#
# COMPACT_ATOMS: atom_id res chain seq x y z
N MET A 1 -12.07 -20.92 -8.47
CA MET A 1 -11.00 -20.21 -7.76
C MET A 1 -11.32 -18.73 -7.82
N GLU A 2 -11.35 -18.05 -6.69
CA GLU A 2 -11.54 -16.60 -6.64
C GLU A 2 -10.18 -15.92 -6.71
N LEU A 3 -10.10 -14.83 -7.47
CA LEU A 3 -8.88 -14.05 -7.62
C LEU A 3 -8.91 -12.88 -6.63
N TYR A 4 -7.80 -12.68 -5.94
CA TYR A 4 -7.65 -11.64 -4.93
C TYR A 4 -6.51 -10.70 -5.32
N ARG A 5 -6.67 -9.41 -5.00
CA ARG A 5 -5.65 -8.37 -5.21
C ARG A 5 -5.22 -7.79 -3.89
N LEU A 6 -3.92 -7.63 -3.70
CA LEU A 6 -3.33 -6.98 -2.53
C LEU A 6 -3.75 -5.51 -2.47
N SER A 7 -4.42 -5.11 -1.39
CA SER A 7 -4.93 -3.75 -1.15
C SER A 7 -4.05 -2.97 -0.16
N ALA A 8 -3.55 -3.65 0.88
CA ALA A 8 -2.61 -3.05 1.83
C ALA A 8 -1.68 -4.09 2.47
N VAL A 9 -0.52 -3.62 2.92
CA VAL A 9 0.47 -4.36 3.73
C VAL A 9 0.73 -3.57 5.00
N VAL A 10 0.77 -4.22 6.15
CA VAL A 10 1.21 -3.61 7.40
C VAL A 10 2.51 -4.27 7.82
N GLU A 11 3.50 -3.45 8.13
CA GLU A 11 4.82 -3.85 8.59
C GLU A 11 5.01 -3.41 10.05
N HIS A 12 5.64 -4.27 10.84
CA HIS A 12 5.99 -3.98 12.23
C HIS A 12 7.51 -3.88 12.36
N TYR A 13 8.00 -2.70 12.71
CA TYR A 13 9.40 -2.49 13.03
C TYR A 13 9.59 -2.58 14.54
N GLY A 14 10.15 -3.69 15.03
CA GLY A 14 10.43 -3.83 16.46
C GLY A 14 10.56 -5.27 16.93
N VAL A 15 10.42 -5.45 18.23
CA VAL A 15 10.58 -6.74 18.92
C VAL A 15 9.31 -7.07 19.72
N CYS A 16 9.24 -8.28 20.27
CA CYS A 16 8.18 -8.62 21.21
C CYS A 16 8.18 -7.65 22.40
N GLY A 17 7.06 -6.94 22.59
CA GLY A 17 6.86 -5.98 23.67
C GLY A 17 7.00 -4.51 23.28
N GLY A 18 7.41 -4.18 22.04
CA GLY A 18 7.43 -2.81 21.57
C GLY A 18 7.94 -2.65 20.14
N GLY A 19 7.43 -1.63 19.44
CA GLY A 19 7.81 -1.34 18.07
C GLY A 19 6.91 -0.28 17.46
N HIS A 20 6.96 -0.19 16.14
CA HIS A 20 6.18 0.75 15.34
C HIS A 20 5.49 0.03 14.19
N TYR A 21 4.25 0.42 13.90
CA TYR A 21 3.52 -0.12 12.76
C TYR A 21 3.44 0.94 11.66
N ALA A 22 3.77 0.53 10.45
CA ALA A 22 3.55 1.34 9.26
C ALA A 22 2.72 0.55 8.23
N ALA A 23 2.04 1.28 7.35
CA ALA A 23 1.16 0.70 6.36
C ALA A 23 1.52 1.14 4.94
N TYR A 24 1.61 0.18 4.05
CA TYR A 24 1.62 0.38 2.61
C TYR A 24 0.20 0.22 2.08
N ARG A 25 -0.33 1.24 1.40
CA ARG A 25 -1.70 1.24 0.90
C ARG A 25 -1.76 1.56 -0.59
N ARG A 26 -2.58 0.81 -1.31
CA ARG A 26 -2.88 1.08 -2.72
C ARG A 26 -3.91 2.21 -2.80
N VAL A 27 -3.58 3.28 -3.51
CA VAL A 27 -4.45 4.45 -3.70
C VAL A 27 -4.81 4.58 -5.17
N ALA A 28 -6.07 4.87 -5.44
CA ALA A 28 -6.50 5.23 -6.78
C ALA A 28 -6.15 6.70 -7.02
N SER A 29 -5.40 7.00 -8.09
CA SER A 29 -5.25 8.39 -8.54
C SER A 29 -6.64 8.98 -8.76
N THR A 30 -6.92 10.11 -8.10
CA THR A 30 -8.02 10.97 -8.49
C THR A 30 -7.79 11.41 -9.93
N PRO A 31 -8.82 11.44 -10.78
CA PRO A 31 -8.67 11.97 -12.12
C PRO A 31 -8.35 13.45 -11.98
N ASP A 32 -7.09 13.83 -12.18
CA ASP A 32 -6.77 15.20 -12.54
C ASP A 32 -7.56 15.49 -13.82
N ALA A 33 -8.31 16.59 -13.83
CA ALA A 33 -9.24 16.95 -14.89
C ALA A 33 -8.62 17.09 -16.30
N ASN A 34 -7.30 16.89 -16.41
CA ASN A 34 -6.52 17.04 -17.64
C ASN A 34 -5.95 15.73 -18.20
N ASP A 35 -6.11 14.58 -17.52
CA ASP A 35 -5.50 13.31 -17.95
C ASP A 35 -6.59 12.27 -18.29
N GLN A 36 -7.29 12.52 -19.40
CA GLN A 36 -8.43 11.70 -19.86
C GLN A 36 -8.04 10.46 -20.67
N VAL A 37 -6.76 10.08 -20.77
CA VAL A 37 -6.33 8.99 -21.66
C VAL A 37 -5.26 8.11 -21.03
N GLY A 38 -5.55 7.51 -19.87
CA GLY A 38 -4.70 6.48 -19.28
C GLY A 38 -5.47 5.56 -18.34
N PRO A 39 -5.14 4.26 -18.26
CA PRO A 39 -5.69 3.40 -17.22
C PRO A 39 -5.39 4.04 -15.86
N ARG A 40 -6.41 4.21 -15.00
CA ARG A 40 -6.26 4.75 -13.65
C ARG A 40 -5.07 4.11 -12.96
N ARG A 41 -3.93 4.80 -12.93
CA ARG A 41 -2.71 4.27 -12.36
C ARG A 41 -2.93 4.22 -10.86
N LYS A 42 -3.01 3.01 -10.30
CA LYS A 42 -3.00 2.83 -8.85
C LYS A 42 -1.55 3.02 -8.41
N HIS A 43 -1.31 3.94 -7.48
CA HIS A 43 0.01 4.11 -6.88
C HIS A 43 -0.02 3.61 -5.44
N TRP A 44 1.16 3.31 -4.91
CA TRP A 44 1.32 2.90 -3.53
C TRP A 44 1.80 4.09 -2.70
N VAL A 45 1.35 4.13 -1.45
CA VAL A 45 1.84 5.09 -0.46
C VAL A 45 2.26 4.34 0.78
N TYR A 46 3.36 4.78 1.38
CA TYR A 46 3.79 4.40 2.71
C TYR A 46 3.24 5.41 3.71
N VAL A 47 2.67 4.91 4.81
CA VAL A 47 2.03 5.69 5.86
C VAL A 47 2.61 5.26 7.20
N SER A 48 3.27 6.19 7.87
CA SER A 48 3.81 6.04 9.23
C SER A 48 3.33 7.24 10.05
N ASP A 49 2.26 7.05 10.81
CA ASP A 49 1.58 8.11 11.56
C ASP A 49 1.27 9.34 10.70
N ASP A 50 1.90 10.48 10.97
CA ASP A 50 1.76 11.74 10.23
C ASP A 50 2.62 11.80 8.94
N HIS A 51 3.54 10.86 8.75
CA HIS A 51 4.39 10.81 7.56
C HIS A 51 3.76 9.96 6.45
N VAL A 52 3.55 10.58 5.30
CA VAL A 52 3.03 9.92 4.10
C VAL A 52 3.95 10.18 2.92
N SER A 53 4.37 9.11 2.24
CA SER A 53 5.23 9.19 1.06
C SER A 53 4.79 8.23 -0.04
N GLN A 54 5.06 8.58 -1.29
CA GLN A 54 4.78 7.70 -2.42
C GLN A 54 5.91 6.66 -2.57
N VAL A 55 5.55 5.40 -2.80
CA VAL A 55 6.50 4.28 -2.90
C VAL A 55 6.21 3.42 -4.12
N SER A 56 7.19 2.63 -4.56
CA SER A 56 7.02 1.68 -5.66
C SER A 56 6.30 0.41 -5.22
N GLU A 57 5.82 -0.39 -6.17
CA GLU A 57 5.24 -1.70 -5.85
C GLU A 57 6.33 -2.68 -5.38
N ASP A 58 7.56 -2.55 -5.89
CA ASP A 58 8.70 -3.35 -5.43
C ASP A 58 9.01 -3.11 -3.94
N ASP A 59 8.94 -1.85 -3.47
CA ASP A 59 9.11 -1.52 -2.05
C ASP A 59 8.03 -2.20 -1.19
N VAL A 60 6.78 -2.20 -1.68
CA VAL A 60 5.64 -2.81 -0.97
C VAL A 60 5.78 -4.34 -0.89
N LEU A 61 6.23 -4.96 -1.97
CA LEU A 61 6.44 -6.41 -2.04
C LEU A 61 7.69 -6.87 -1.27
N GLY A 62 8.65 -5.96 -1.07
CA GLY A 62 9.86 -6.20 -0.27
C GLY A 62 9.68 -6.03 1.24
N ALA A 63 8.53 -5.50 1.70
CA ALA A 63 8.27 -5.26 3.12
C ALA A 63 8.17 -6.56 3.93
N GLU A 64 8.62 -6.53 5.19
CA GLU A 64 8.46 -7.63 6.14
C GLU A 64 7.02 -7.67 6.68
N ALA A 65 6.12 -8.19 5.84
CA ALA A 65 4.69 -8.14 6.07
C ALA A 65 4.26 -8.84 7.37
N THR A 66 3.64 -8.06 8.26
CA THR A 66 2.98 -8.55 9.48
C THR A 66 1.50 -8.86 9.23
N LEU A 67 0.81 -8.00 8.47
CA LEU A 67 -0.58 -8.23 8.02
C LEU A 67 -0.73 -7.90 6.54
N LEU A 68 -1.52 -8.70 5.83
CA LEU A 68 -1.83 -8.51 4.42
C LEU A 68 -3.34 -8.40 4.22
N PHE A 69 -3.77 -7.35 3.54
CA PHE A 69 -5.18 -7.12 3.21
C PHE A 69 -5.40 -7.33 1.72
N TYR A 70 -6.35 -8.21 1.38
CA TYR A 70 -6.71 -8.52 0.00
C TYR A 70 -8.18 -8.21 -0.25
N GLU A 71 -8.46 -7.72 -1.46
CA GLU A 71 -9.81 -7.54 -1.98
C GLU A 71 -10.08 -8.57 -3.08
N ARG A 72 -11.29 -9.11 -3.11
CA ARG A 72 -11.72 -10.01 -4.19
C ARG A 72 -11.91 -9.22 -5.49
N LEU A 73 -11.44 -9.77 -6.61
CA LEU A 73 -11.63 -9.21 -7.95
C LEU A 73 -12.97 -9.59 -8.58
#